data_AF-A0A939X4X1-F1
#
_entry.id   AF-A0A939X4X1-F1
#
_cell.length_a   1.000
_cell.length_b   1.000
_cell.length_c   1.000
_cell.angle_alpha   90.00
_cell.angle_beta   90.00
_cell.angle_gamma   90.00
#
_symmetry.space_group_name_H-M   'P 1'
#
loop_
_entity.id
_entity.type
_entity.pdbx_description
1 polymer ?
#
loop_
_entity_poly.entity_id
_entity_poly.type
_entity_poly.pdbx_seq_one_letter_code
_entity_poly.pdbx_strand_id
1 'polypeptide(L)'
;MEKTDFEKMRSEEFYDFTSEECLASYLRAKHFCAKLQTMTVEDDDYRKTIEDLIPGIPESSTISPPFHCDHGHGIKLGENVFINYNGTMLDGGIITIGSNTQIGPNCQFLTPNH
;
A
#
# COMPACT_ATOMS: atom_id res chain seq x y z
N MET A 1 26.18 -0.99 -12.22
CA MET A 1 25.79 0.10 -11.32
C MET A 1 25.37 -0.54 -10.02
N GLU A 2 25.74 0.03 -8.87
CA GLU A 2 25.27 -0.50 -7.57
C GLU A 2 23.76 -0.25 -7.43
N LYS A 3 23.05 -1.18 -6.79
CA LYS A 3 21.61 -1.02 -6.53
C LYS A 3 21.37 0.11 -5.54
N THR A 4 20.31 0.89 -5.75
CA THR A 4 19.81 1.82 -4.72
C THR A 4 19.23 1.05 -3.53
N ASP A 5 19.10 1.68 -2.36
CA ASP A 5 18.46 1.05 -1.21
C ASP A 5 17.00 0.67 -1.48
N PHE A 6 16.30 1.45 -2.32
CA PHE A 6 14.96 1.10 -2.75
C PHE A 6 14.92 -0.17 -3.62
N GLU A 7 15.89 -0.34 -4.52
CA GLU A 7 16.03 -1.57 -5.31
C GLU A 7 16.37 -2.77 -4.41
N LYS A 8 17.26 -2.59 -3.44
CA LYS A 8 17.63 -3.61 -2.44
C LYS A 8 16.40 -4.03 -1.61
N MET A 9 15.61 -3.06 -1.12
CA MET A 9 14.34 -3.30 -0.42
C MET A 9 13.39 -4.18 -1.24
N ARG A 10 13.29 -3.91 -2.54
CA ARG A 10 12.42 -4.66 -3.46
C ARG A 10 12.97 -6.03 -3.87
N SER A 11 14.22 -6.33 -3.55
CA SER A 11 14.87 -7.60 -3.88
C SER A 11 15.37 -8.39 -2.66
N GLU A 12 14.73 -8.20 -1.50
CA GLU A 12 14.98 -8.99 -0.28
C GLU A 12 16.41 -8.86 0.28
N GLU A 13 17.11 -7.77 -0.07
CA GLU A 13 18.46 -7.47 0.43
C GLU A 13 18.38 -6.50 1.62
N PHE A 14 19.45 -6.39 2.41
CA PHE A 14 19.56 -5.33 3.41
C PHE A 14 19.63 -3.96 2.72
N TYR A 15 18.90 -3.00 3.27
CA TYR A 15 18.78 -1.65 2.73
C TYR A 15 18.69 -0.62 3.87
N ASP A 16 19.04 0.63 3.58
CA ASP A 16 18.79 1.77 4.44
C ASP A 16 17.41 2.38 4.13
N PHE A 17 16.44 2.22 5.03
CA PHE A 17 15.11 2.82 4.88
C PHE A 17 15.15 4.36 4.92
N THR A 18 16.23 4.95 5.44
CA THR A 18 16.41 6.40 5.51
C THR A 18 17.05 6.99 4.25
N SER A 19 17.33 6.17 3.22
CA SER A 19 17.78 6.66 1.92
C SER A 19 16.75 7.63 1.31
N GLU A 20 17.23 8.54 0.46
CA GLU A 20 16.38 9.55 -0.17
C GLU A 20 15.21 8.93 -0.95
N GLU A 21 15.47 7.86 -1.70
CA GLU A 21 14.46 7.18 -2.53
C GLU A 21 13.41 6.44 -1.68
N CYS A 22 13.85 5.76 -0.62
CA CYS A 22 12.97 5.09 0.34
C CYS A 22 12.05 6.10 1.04
N LEU A 23 12.62 7.19 1.56
CA LEU A 23 11.88 8.25 2.23
C LEU A 23 10.92 8.99 1.29
N ALA A 24 11.35 9.31 0.07
CA ALA A 24 10.49 9.96 -0.92
C ALA A 24 9.27 9.06 -1.24
N SER A 25 9.50 7.76 -1.41
CA SER A 25 8.42 6.80 -1.63
C SER A 25 7.47 6.69 -0.43
N TYR A 26 8.03 6.67 0.78
CA TYR A 26 7.28 6.61 2.02
C TYR A 26 6.39 7.84 2.23
N LEU A 27 6.96 9.04 2.09
CA LEU A 27 6.25 10.31 2.28
C LEU A 27 5.10 10.47 1.28
N ARG A 28 5.29 10.02 0.03
CA ARG A 28 4.20 9.94 -0.96
C ARG A 28 3.02 9.12 -0.46
N ALA A 29 3.27 7.91 0.05
CA ALA A 29 2.20 7.04 0.55
C ALA A 29 1.54 7.63 1.80
N LYS A 30 2.31 8.19 2.73
CA LYS A 30 1.77 8.83 3.94
C LYS A 30 0.88 10.03 3.63
N HIS A 31 1.16 10.79 2.57
CA HIS A 31 0.27 11.85 2.11
C HIS A 31 -1.14 11.32 1.79
N PHE A 32 -1.24 10.24 1.00
CA PHE A 32 -2.53 9.66 0.64
C PHE A 32 -3.20 8.92 1.81
N CYS A 33 -2.44 8.16 2.62
CA CYS A 33 -2.96 7.55 3.84
C CYS A 33 -3.56 8.60 4.79
N ALA A 34 -2.93 9.77 4.94
CA ALA A 34 -3.46 10.86 5.75
C ALA A 34 -4.78 11.42 5.18
N LYS A 35 -4.89 11.54 3.85
CA LYS A 35 -6.15 11.94 3.20
C LYS A 35 -7.26 10.91 3.45
N LEU A 36 -6.94 9.62 3.32
CA LEU A 36 -7.88 8.52 3.54
C LEU A 36 -8.37 8.41 4.99
N GLN A 37 -7.58 8.87 5.97
CA GLN A 37 -7.93 8.83 7.40
C GLN A 37 -9.30 9.45 7.72
N THR A 38 -9.75 10.43 6.92
CA THR A 38 -11.00 11.16 7.11
C THR A 38 -12.02 10.92 6.00
N MET A 39 -11.77 9.96 5.11
CA MET A 39 -12.64 9.64 3.98
C MET A 39 -13.52 8.42 4.24
N THR A 40 -14.57 8.31 3.45
CA THR A 40 -15.37 7.10 3.25
C THR A 40 -15.27 6.64 1.79
N VAL A 41 -15.76 5.43 1.49
CA VAL A 41 -15.79 4.91 0.12
C VAL A 41 -16.77 5.64 -0.80
N GLU A 42 -17.65 6.49 -0.24
CA GLU A 42 -18.65 7.25 -0.98
C GLU A 42 -18.18 8.68 -1.34
N ASP A 43 -17.03 9.12 -0.82
CA ASP A 43 -16.50 10.46 -1.16
C ASP A 43 -16.06 10.50 -2.63
N ASP A 44 -16.41 11.58 -3.35
CA ASP A 44 -16.10 11.76 -4.78
C ASP A 44 -14.61 11.53 -5.11
N ASP A 45 -13.73 11.94 -4.19
CA ASP A 45 -12.28 11.88 -4.33
C ASP A 45 -11.65 10.56 -3.86
N TYR A 46 -12.43 9.66 -3.23
CA TYR A 46 -11.92 8.41 -2.65
C TYR A 46 -11.25 7.55 -3.72
N ARG A 47 -11.91 7.35 -4.87
CA ARG A 47 -11.43 6.41 -5.88
C ARG A 47 -10.06 6.82 -6.39
N LYS A 48 -9.93 8.07 -6.83
CA LYS A 48 -8.68 8.67 -7.30
C LYS A 48 -7.58 8.59 -6.23
N THR A 49 -7.92 8.88 -4.97
CA THR A 49 -6.96 8.83 -3.86
C THR A 49 -6.37 7.43 -3.68
N ILE A 50 -7.19 6.38 -3.82
CA ILE A 50 -6.71 4.99 -3.73
C ILE A 50 -5.91 4.57 -4.96
N GLU A 51 -6.27 5.01 -6.16
CA GLU A 51 -5.51 4.73 -7.39
C GLU A 51 -4.13 5.41 -7.38
N ASP A 52 -4.04 6.64 -6.86
CA ASP A 52 -2.76 7.35 -6.68
C ASP A 52 -1.87 6.68 -5.60
N LEU A 53 -2.48 6.08 -4.59
CA LEU A 53 -1.77 5.33 -3.54
C LEU A 53 -1.30 3.95 -4.04
N ILE A 54 -2.19 3.19 -4.67
CA ILE A 54 -2.01 1.82 -5.16
C ILE A 54 -2.25 1.80 -6.68
N PRO A 55 -1.21 2.07 -7.48
CA PRO A 55 -1.34 2.11 -8.92
C PRO A 55 -1.83 0.77 -9.49
N GLY A 56 -2.85 0.83 -10.35
CA GLY A 56 -3.40 -0.36 -11.02
C GLY A 56 -4.32 -1.23 -10.15
N ILE A 57 -4.80 -0.71 -9.01
CA ILE A 57 -5.93 -1.32 -8.30
C ILE A 57 -7.14 -1.48 -9.25
N PRO A 58 -7.78 -2.66 -9.32
CA PRO A 58 -8.97 -2.82 -10.15
C PRO A 58 -10.16 -1.99 -9.66
N GLU A 59 -10.98 -1.49 -10.58
CA GLU A 59 -12.20 -0.71 -10.26
C GLU A 59 -13.16 -1.51 -9.37
N SER A 60 -13.18 -2.84 -9.53
CA SER A 60 -14.01 -3.76 -8.75
C SER A 60 -13.54 -3.96 -7.30
N SER A 61 -12.33 -3.48 -6.97
CA SER A 61 -11.70 -3.68 -5.66
C SER A 61 -11.81 -2.44 -4.78
N THR A 62 -12.13 -2.67 -3.51
CA THR A 62 -12.48 -1.62 -2.55
C THR A 62 -11.66 -1.77 -1.27
N ILE A 63 -11.18 -0.66 -0.73
CA ILE A 63 -10.45 -0.58 0.52
C ILE A 63 -11.19 0.40 1.42
N SER A 64 -11.75 -0.09 2.52
CA SER A 64 -12.47 0.75 3.47
C SER A 64 -11.47 1.58 4.29
N PRO A 65 -11.48 2.93 4.20
CA PRO A 65 -10.61 3.76 5.01
C PRO A 65 -11.00 3.72 6.50
N PRO A 66 -10.05 3.88 7.44
CA PRO A 66 -8.64 4.18 7.19
C PRO A 66 -7.84 2.95 6.76
N PHE A 67 -6.77 3.20 5.99
CA PHE A 67 -5.85 2.19 5.48
C PHE A 67 -4.40 2.68 5.63
N HIS A 68 -3.49 1.77 5.95
CA HIS A 68 -2.10 2.09 6.23
C HIS A 68 -1.16 1.25 5.36
N CYS A 69 -0.21 1.90 4.69
CA CYS A 69 0.91 1.22 4.03
C CYS A 69 2.18 2.07 4.07
N ASP A 70 3.32 1.48 3.72
CA ASP A 70 4.60 2.20 3.66
C ASP A 70 4.81 2.88 2.32
N HIS A 71 4.49 2.21 1.22
CA HIS A 71 4.79 2.67 -0.13
C HIS A 71 3.58 2.64 -1.06
N GLY A 72 2.61 1.77 -0.84
CA GLY A 72 1.40 1.58 -1.65
C GLY A 72 1.63 0.89 -3.00
N HIS A 73 2.70 1.22 -3.73
CA HIS A 73 3.01 0.63 -5.04
C HIS A 73 3.57 -0.80 -4.97
N GLY A 74 3.85 -1.32 -3.77
CA GLY A 74 4.19 -2.72 -3.54
C GLY A 74 2.96 -3.63 -3.44
N ILE A 75 1.76 -3.05 -3.35
CA ILE A 75 0.50 -3.77 -3.20
C ILE A 75 -0.10 -4.03 -4.57
N LYS A 76 -0.50 -5.26 -4.84
CA LYS A 76 -1.17 -5.70 -6.07
C LYS A 76 -2.43 -6.46 -5.72
N LEU A 77 -3.58 -5.97 -6.19
CA LEU A 77 -4.89 -6.59 -5.95
C LEU A 77 -5.45 -7.18 -7.24
N GLY A 78 -6.08 -8.35 -7.13
CA GLY A 78 -6.97 -8.89 -8.16
C GLY A 78 -8.34 -8.20 -8.17
N GLU A 79 -9.24 -8.70 -9.01
CA GLU A 79 -10.63 -8.22 -9.14
C GLU A 79 -11.48 -8.61 -7.92
N ASN A 80 -12.48 -7.81 -7.57
CA ASN A 80 -13.43 -8.06 -6.49
C ASN A 80 -12.76 -8.31 -5.12
N VAL A 81 -11.64 -7.65 -4.85
CA VAL A 81 -10.99 -7.70 -3.52
C VAL A 81 -11.63 -6.66 -2.62
N PHE A 82 -11.97 -7.07 -1.41
CA PHE A 82 -12.46 -6.17 -0.37
C PHE A 82 -11.52 -6.18 0.83
N ILE A 83 -10.97 -5.02 1.18
CA ILE A 83 -10.18 -4.80 2.40
C ILE A 83 -10.99 -3.96 3.35
N ASN A 84 -11.25 -4.49 4.55
CA ASN A 84 -12.03 -3.81 5.56
C ASN A 84 -11.17 -2.85 6.41
N TYR A 85 -11.83 -2.13 7.32
CA TYR A 85 -11.26 -1.05 8.13
C TYR A 85 -9.94 -1.41 8.82
N ASN A 86 -9.04 -0.42 8.92
CA ASN A 86 -7.75 -0.53 9.61
C ASN A 86 -6.82 -1.59 9.00
N GLY A 87 -6.94 -1.88 7.70
CA GLY A 87 -5.97 -2.71 6.99
C GLY A 87 -4.57 -2.07 7.04
N THR A 88 -3.56 -2.85 7.45
CA THR A 88 -2.15 -2.40 7.46
C THR A 88 -1.31 -3.30 6.56
N MET A 89 -0.63 -2.71 5.57
CA MET A 89 0.20 -3.41 4.60
C MET A 89 1.57 -2.73 4.51
N LEU A 90 2.56 -3.23 5.25
CA LEU A 90 3.94 -2.74 5.14
C LEU A 90 4.56 -3.40 3.91
N ASP A 91 4.53 -2.69 2.79
CA ASP A 91 4.78 -3.19 1.44
C ASP A 91 6.19 -2.81 0.94
N GLY A 92 7.21 -2.94 1.78
CA GLY A 92 8.62 -2.89 1.35
C GLY A 92 8.96 -4.06 0.41
N GLY A 93 8.50 -5.26 0.75
CA GLY A 93 8.32 -6.37 -0.17
C GLY A 93 6.99 -6.28 -0.93
N ILE A 94 6.85 -7.08 -2.00
CA ILE A 94 5.63 -7.11 -2.80
C ILE A 94 4.53 -7.90 -2.08
N ILE A 95 3.34 -7.31 -1.96
CA ILE A 95 2.13 -7.96 -1.44
C ILE A 95 1.18 -8.18 -2.61
N THR A 96 0.84 -9.43 -2.90
CA THR A 96 -0.12 -9.78 -3.97
C THR A 96 -1.33 -10.50 -3.37
N ILE A 97 -2.53 -9.95 -3.60
CA ILE A 97 -3.80 -10.50 -3.15
C ILE A 97 -4.61 -10.94 -4.38
N GLY A 98 -5.04 -12.20 -4.42
CA GLY A 98 -5.81 -12.76 -5.54
C GLY A 98 -7.27 -12.28 -5.59
N SER A 99 -7.92 -12.47 -6.74
CA SER A 99 -9.30 -12.04 -6.96
C SER A 99 -10.31 -12.70 -6.02
N ASN A 100 -11.42 -12.01 -5.73
CA ASN A 100 -12.52 -12.44 -4.85
C ASN A 100 -12.11 -12.65 -3.38
N THR A 101 -10.99 -12.06 -2.95
CA THR A 101 -10.52 -12.16 -1.57
C THR A 101 -11.21 -11.13 -0.68
N GLN A 102 -11.65 -11.55 0.50
CA GLN A 102 -12.18 -10.65 1.54
C GLN A 102 -11.23 -10.64 2.74
N ILE A 103 -10.74 -9.46 3.12
CA ILE A 103 -9.84 -9.24 4.24
C ILE A 103 -10.62 -8.50 5.34
N GLY A 104 -10.66 -9.10 6.52
CA GLY A 104 -11.36 -8.56 7.69
C GLY A 104 -10.70 -7.32 8.28
N PRO A 105 -11.37 -6.68 9.26
CA PRO A 105 -10.84 -5.46 9.87
C PRO A 105 -9.61 -5.76 10.73
N ASN A 106 -8.69 -4.79 10.79
CA ASN A 106 -7.44 -4.85 11.55
C ASN A 106 -6.46 -5.96 11.10
N CYS A 107 -6.64 -6.54 9.93
CA CYS A 107 -5.67 -7.47 9.35
C CYS A 107 -4.38 -6.74 8.95
N GLN A 108 -3.24 -7.41 9.16
CA GLN A 108 -1.92 -6.85 8.90
C GLN A 108 -1.08 -7.78 8.03
N PHE A 109 -0.39 -7.20 7.04
CA PHE A 109 0.53 -7.89 6.15
C PHE A 109 1.87 -7.16 6.22
N LEU A 110 2.86 -7.80 6.84
CA LEU A 110 4.10 -7.16 7.24
C LEU A 110 5.26 -7.87 6.54
N THR A 111 5.76 -7.26 5.46
CA THR A 111 6.92 -7.80 4.72
C THR A 111 8.28 -7.47 5.34
N PRO A 112 8.49 -6.33 6.03
CA PRO A 112 9.75 -6.06 6.71
C PRO A 112 9.97 -7.03 7.88
N ASN A 113 11.24 -7.38 8.12
CA ASN A 113 11.68 -8.13 9.30
C ASN A 113 13.04 -7.58 9.78
N HIS A 114 13.41 -7.88 11.02
CA HIS A 114 14.64 -7.41 11.68
C HIS A 114 15.55 -8.57 12.09
#